data_AF-A0A645IPW3-F1
#
_entry.id   AF-A0A645IPW3-F1
#
_cell.length_a   1.000
_cell.length_b   1.000
_cell.length_c   1.000
_cell.angle_alpha   90.00
_cell.angle_beta   90.00
_cell.angle_gamma   90.00
#
_symmetry.space_group_name_H-M   'P 1'
#
loop_
_entity.id
_entity.type
_entity.pdbx_description
1 polymer ?
#
loop_
_entity_poly.entity_id
_entity_poly.type
_entity_poly.pdbx_seq_one_letter_code
_entity_poly.pdbx_strand_id
1 'polypeptide(L)'
;MLPLYKDEVCSDESRRFLEEHIQACPDCAKELEKIKEDIVYKPNADGMQAMRAVALKWKNDKKIYFLIGSFFVSFIAAIGCSVSYSIQGSYVDASGLLVEPFYLIPLTFLFGLLSIVFLVALFITLLVRHLKIRRLLKNI
;
A
#
# COMPACT_ATOMS: atom_id res chain seq x y z
N MET A 1 8.03 13.66 39.66
CA MET A 1 7.78 15.02 39.14
C MET A 1 8.94 15.57 38.31
N LEU A 2 10.20 15.20 38.55
CA LEU A 2 11.37 15.73 37.80
C LEU A 2 11.32 15.55 36.26
N PRO A 3 10.87 14.40 35.71
CA PRO A 3 10.71 14.27 34.26
C PRO A 3 9.70 15.27 33.68
N LEU A 4 8.54 15.41 34.33
CA LEU A 4 7.49 16.38 33.95
C LEU A 4 7.95 17.84 34.04
N TYR A 5 8.84 18.13 35.00
CA TYR A 5 9.50 19.42 35.11
C TYR A 5 10.47 19.68 33.95
N LYS A 6 11.27 18.66 33.54
CA LYS A 6 12.14 18.73 32.34
C LYS A 6 11.33 18.89 31.05
N ASP A 7 10.19 18.22 30.95
CA ASP A 7 9.30 18.26 29.79
C ASP A 7 8.44 19.54 29.73
N GLU A 8 8.65 20.51 30.64
CA GLU A 8 7.95 21.80 30.74
C GLU A 8 6.42 21.70 30.90
N VAL A 9 5.89 20.55 31.32
CA VAL A 9 4.44 20.29 31.42
C VAL A 9 3.85 20.73 32.77
N CYS A 10 4.69 21.08 33.74
CA CYS A 10 4.25 21.54 35.07
C CYS A 10 3.66 22.96 35.04
N SER A 11 2.60 23.20 35.82
CA SER A 11 2.06 24.54 36.11
C SER A 11 3.07 25.40 36.86
N ASP A 12 2.96 26.73 36.74
CA ASP A 12 3.92 27.69 37.30
C ASP A 12 4.09 27.55 38.82
N GLU A 13 3.00 27.23 39.52
CA GLU A 13 3.00 27.01 40.97
C GLU A 13 3.83 25.77 41.37
N SER A 14 3.66 24.66 40.64
CA SER A 14 4.43 23.44 40.89
C SER A 14 5.89 23.60 40.48
N ARG A 15 6.17 24.38 39.44
CA ARG A 15 7.51 24.64 38.92
C ARG A 15 8.37 25.41 39.91
N ARG A 16 7.83 26.49 40.49
CA ARG A 16 8.50 27.30 41.53
C ARG A 16 8.86 26.47 42.76
N PHE A 17 7.93 25.62 43.21
CA PHE A 17 8.18 24.73 44.34
C PHE A 17 9.31 23.72 44.06
N LEU A 18 9.36 23.20 42.83
CA LEU A 18 10.44 22.29 42.40
C LEU A 18 11.79 23.01 42.30
N GLU A 19 11.84 24.25 41.81
CA GLU A 19 13.06 25.06 41.75
C GLU A 19 13.64 25.35 43.13
N GLU A 20 12.79 25.75 44.08
CA GLU A 20 13.18 25.96 45.48
C GLU A 20 13.70 24.67 46.13
N HIS A 21 13.03 23.55 45.88
CA HIS A 21 13.44 22.25 46.42
C HIS A 21 14.76 21.75 45.80
N ILE A 22 14.97 21.94 44.50
CA ILE A 22 16.21 21.54 43.81
C ILE A 22 17.40 22.38 44.30
N GLN A 23 17.20 23.65 44.65
CA GLN A 23 18.25 24.49 45.26
C GLN A 23 18.60 24.04 46.68
N ALA A 24 17.63 23.52 47.44
CA ALA A 24 17.83 23.08 48.82
C ALA A 24 18.32 21.61 48.95
N CYS A 25 18.03 20.75 47.97
CA CYS A 25 18.29 19.31 48.05
C CYS A 25 19.31 18.86 46.97
N PRO A 26 20.57 18.54 47.36
CA PRO A 26 21.60 18.11 46.41
C PRO A 26 21.30 16.74 45.76
N ASP A 27 20.53 15.87 46.44
CA ASP A 27 20.12 14.58 45.89
C ASP A 27 19.17 14.76 44.70
N CYS A 28 18.21 15.68 44.81
CA CYS A 28 17.28 15.98 43.72
C CYS A 28 17.96 16.68 42.53
N ALA A 29 18.97 17.52 42.78
CA ALA A 29 19.78 18.11 41.72
C ALA A 29 20.56 17.05 40.93
N LYS A 30 21.10 16.03 41.61
CA LYS A 30 21.82 14.93 40.97
C LYS A 30 20.92 14.02 40.14
N GLU A 31 19.72 13.73 40.61
CA GLU A 31 18.72 12.99 39.83
C GLU A 31 18.27 13.79 38.60
N LEU A 32 18.18 15.11 38.70
CA LEU A 32 17.88 15.97 37.56
C LEU A 32 18.97 15.90 36.47
N GLU A 33 20.25 15.80 36.84
CA GLU A 33 21.34 15.64 35.87
C GLU A 33 21.26 14.31 35.10
N LYS A 34 20.92 13.21 35.79
CA LYS A 34 20.70 11.91 35.14
C LYS A 34 19.54 11.95 34.15
N ILE A 35 18.50 12.72 34.45
CA ILE A 35 17.33 12.88 33.58
C ILE A 35 17.63 13.87 32.43
N LYS A 36 18.58 14.80 32.62
CA LYS A 36 19.04 15.73 31.57
C LYS A 36 19.85 15.05 30.48
N GLU A 37 20.46 13.90 30.74
CA GLU A 37 21.04 13.10 29.66
C GLU A 37 19.96 12.77 28.64
N ASP A 38 20.08 13.34 27.44
CA ASP A 38 19.15 13.05 26.37
C ASP A 38 19.27 11.59 26.02
N ILE A 39 18.15 10.89 26.04
CA ILE A 39 18.06 9.52 25.54
C ILE A 39 18.35 9.62 24.04
N VAL A 40 19.60 9.42 23.65
CA VAL A 40 20.01 9.36 22.25
C VAL A 40 19.36 8.12 21.66
N TYR A 41 18.19 8.30 21.06
CA TYR A 41 17.56 7.27 20.26
C TYR A 41 18.43 7.03 19.04
N LYS A 42 19.30 6.02 19.10
CA LYS A 42 19.93 5.44 17.92
C LYS A 42 18.87 4.53 17.27
N PRO A 43 18.25 4.93 16.16
CA PRO A 43 17.43 3.98 15.41
C PRO A 43 18.33 2.80 15.08
N ASN A 44 17.91 1.60 15.48
CA ASN A 44 18.64 0.40 15.12
C ASN A 44 18.67 0.33 13.58
N ALA A 45 19.87 0.40 13.00
CA ALA A 45 20.07 0.36 11.56
C ALA A 45 19.40 -0.90 10.96
N ASP A 46 19.43 -2.01 11.71
CA ASP A 46 18.84 -3.29 11.33
C ASP A 46 17.30 -3.19 11.25
N GLY A 47 16.67 -2.52 12.22
CA GLY A 47 15.22 -2.32 12.25
C GLY A 47 14.74 -1.42 11.10
N MET A 48 15.48 -0.35 10.82
CA MET A 48 15.17 0.56 9.70
C MET A 48 15.37 -0.12 8.34
N GLN A 49 16.39 -0.98 8.21
CA GLN A 49 16.64 -1.75 6.99
C GLN A 49 15.55 -2.80 6.75
N ALA A 50 15.11 -3.51 7.80
CA ALA A 50 14.03 -4.48 7.73
C ALA A 50 12.70 -3.82 7.28
N MET A 51 12.33 -2.68 7.87
CA MET A 51 11.13 -1.95 7.46
C MET A 51 11.19 -1.47 6.01
N ARG A 52 12.34 -0.99 5.54
CA ARG A 52 12.52 -0.61 4.13
C ARG A 52 12.40 -1.81 3.19
N ALA A 53 12.96 -2.95 3.54
CA ALA A 53 12.86 -4.17 2.73
C ALA A 53 11.40 -4.66 2.60
N VAL A 54 10.64 -4.62 3.70
CA VAL A 54 9.20 -4.95 3.70
C VAL A 54 8.40 -3.96 2.85
N ALA A 55 8.66 -2.65 3.01
CA ALA A 55 7.97 -1.61 2.26
C ALA A 55 8.21 -1.72 0.74
N LEU A 56 9.42 -2.07 0.31
CA LEU A 56 9.74 -2.27 -1.10
C LEU A 56 9.04 -3.50 -1.70
N LYS A 57 8.94 -4.61 -0.94
CA LYS A 57 8.16 -5.79 -1.36
C LYS A 57 6.68 -5.47 -1.51
N TRP A 58 6.10 -4.81 -0.51
CA TRP A 58 4.68 -4.44 -0.49
C TRP A 58 4.24 -3.66 -1.73
N LYS A 59 5.05 -2.69 -2.17
CA LYS A 59 4.75 -1.88 -3.36
C LYS A 59 4.59 -2.73 -4.64
N ASN A 60 5.40 -3.79 -4.77
CA ASN A 60 5.33 -4.68 -5.93
C ASN A 60 4.19 -5.70 -5.82
N ASP A 61 3.92 -6.21 -4.62
CA ASP A 61 2.78 -7.09 -4.39
C ASP A 61 1.45 -6.37 -4.69
N LYS A 62 1.32 -5.10 -4.29
CA LYS A 62 0.14 -4.26 -4.61
C LYS A 62 -0.12 -4.15 -6.11
N LYS A 63 0.93 -3.99 -6.93
CA LYS A 63 0.81 -3.92 -8.40
C LYS A 63 0.30 -5.23 -9.00
N ILE A 64 0.76 -6.37 -8.49
CA ILE A 64 0.33 -7.70 -8.96
C ILE A 64 -1.16 -7.90 -8.70
N TYR A 65 -1.63 -7.61 -7.47
CA TYR A 65 -3.06 -7.71 -7.15
C TYR A 65 -3.92 -6.76 -7.98
N PHE A 66 -3.43 -5.56 -8.26
CA PHE A 66 -4.11 -4.63 -9.17
C PHE A 66 -4.25 -5.20 -10.59
N LEU A 67 -3.18 -5.78 -11.15
CA LEU A 67 -3.22 -6.41 -12.47
C LEU A 67 -4.14 -7.64 -12.52
N ILE A 68 -4.12 -8.48 -11.47
CA ILE A 68 -5.02 -9.64 -11.35
C ILE A 68 -6.49 -9.17 -11.35
N GLY A 69 -6.83 -8.20 -10.49
CA GLY A 69 -8.20 -7.67 -10.43
C GLY A 69 -8.65 -7.07 -11.77
N SER A 70 -7.78 -6.30 -12.40
CA SER A 70 -8.07 -5.68 -13.71
C SER A 70 -8.27 -6.71 -14.83
N PHE A 71 -7.50 -7.80 -14.81
CA PHE A 71 -7.69 -8.94 -15.71
C PHE A 71 -9.07 -9.58 -15.54
N PHE A 72 -9.46 -9.91 -14.30
CA PHE A 72 -10.75 -10.55 -14.02
C PHE A 72 -11.94 -9.66 -14.38
N VAL A 73 -11.87 -8.37 -14.05
CA VAL A 73 -12.94 -7.42 -14.41
C VAL A 73 -13.11 -7.34 -15.94
N SER A 74 -12.02 -7.20 -16.68
CA SER A 74 -12.07 -7.13 -18.14
C SER A 74 -12.57 -8.44 -18.76
N PHE A 75 -12.16 -9.58 -18.20
CA PHE A 75 -12.57 -10.90 -18.65
C PHE A 75 -14.07 -11.15 -18.43
N ILE A 76 -14.58 -10.82 -17.24
CA ILE A 76 -16.01 -10.93 -16.92
C ILE A 76 -16.83 -9.99 -17.82
N ALA A 77 -16.36 -8.77 -18.06
CA ALA A 77 -17.02 -7.83 -18.96
C ALA A 77 -17.10 -8.38 -20.40
N ALA A 78 -16.02 -8.97 -20.91
CA ALA A 78 -16.01 -9.59 -22.25
C ALA A 78 -17.03 -10.74 -22.36
N ILE A 79 -17.08 -11.62 -21.36
CA ILE A 79 -18.05 -12.71 -21.31
C ILE A 79 -19.48 -12.15 -21.24
N GLY A 80 -19.71 -11.15 -20.40
CA GLY A 80 -21.02 -10.49 -20.27
C GLY A 80 -21.51 -9.94 -21.60
N CYS A 81 -20.68 -9.19 -22.33
CA CYS A 81 -21.01 -8.67 -23.65
C CYS A 81 -21.31 -9.81 -24.65
N SER A 82 -20.53 -10.88 -24.65
CA SER A 82 -20.77 -12.03 -25.53
C SER A 82 -22.08 -12.74 -25.23
N VAL A 83 -22.42 -12.94 -23.95
CA VAL A 83 -23.65 -13.61 -23.53
C VAL A 83 -24.87 -12.73 -23.83
N SER A 84 -24.79 -11.44 -23.54
CA SER A 84 -25.87 -10.49 -23.86
C SER A 84 -26.18 -10.44 -25.36
N TYR A 85 -25.16 -10.58 -26.22
CA TYR A 85 -25.35 -10.61 -27.67
C TYR A 85 -26.16 -11.84 -28.09
N SER A 86 -25.82 -13.00 -27.53
CA SER A 86 -26.53 -14.25 -27.79
C SER A 86 -27.97 -14.25 -27.29
N ILE A 87 -28.30 -13.47 -26.25
CA ILE A 87 -29.66 -13.39 -25.69
C ILE A 87 -30.55 -12.44 -26.51
N GLN A 88 -30.04 -11.27 -26.93
CA GLN A 88 -30.86 -10.28 -27.63
C GLN A 88 -31.26 -10.74 -29.04
N GLY A 89 -30.38 -11.46 -29.74
CA GLY A 89 -30.65 -11.92 -31.09
C GLY A 89 -30.94 -10.78 -32.08
N SER A 90 -31.36 -11.16 -33.29
CA SER A 90 -31.86 -10.23 -34.31
C SER A 90 -33.38 -10.33 -34.32
N TYR A 91 -34.08 -9.19 -34.23
CA TYR A 91 -35.53 -9.14 -34.43
C TYR A 91 -35.89 -8.05 -35.44
N VAL A 92 -37.02 -8.26 -36.12
CA VAL A 92 -37.58 -7.30 -37.07
C VAL A 92 -38.65 -6.50 -36.32
N ASP A 93 -38.54 -5.18 -36.34
CA ASP A 93 -39.52 -4.30 -35.72
C ASP A 93 -40.79 -4.16 -36.57
N ALA A 94 -41.81 -3.49 -36.03
CA ALA A 94 -43.07 -3.26 -36.73
C ALA A 94 -42.93 -2.40 -38.02
N SER A 95 -41.79 -1.72 -38.21
CA SER A 95 -41.47 -0.95 -39.40
C SER A 95 -40.70 -1.76 -40.45
N GLY A 96 -40.47 -3.06 -40.21
CA GLY A 96 -39.70 -3.93 -41.09
C GLY A 96 -38.18 -3.72 -40.98
N LEU A 97 -37.72 -2.94 -40.00
CA LEU A 97 -36.31 -2.71 -39.76
C LEU A 97 -35.75 -3.84 -38.90
N LEU A 98 -34.64 -4.42 -39.36
CA LEU A 98 -33.87 -5.39 -38.61
C LEU A 98 -33.01 -4.64 -37.58
N VAL A 99 -33.28 -4.87 -36.29
CA VAL A 99 -32.52 -4.27 -35.19
C VAL A 99 -31.58 -5.30 -34.60
N GLU A 100 -30.28 -5.02 -34.72
CA GLU A 100 -29.20 -5.87 -34.21
C GLU A 100 -28.32 -5.14 -33.19
N PRO A 101 -27.93 -5.82 -32.10
CA PRO A 101 -27.03 -5.25 -31.09
C PRO A 101 -25.56 -5.30 -31.54
N PHE A 102 -25.26 -4.75 -32.72
CA PHE A 102 -23.93 -4.78 -33.32
C PHE A 102 -22.85 -4.15 -32.43
N TYR A 103 -23.21 -3.25 -31.53
CA TYR A 103 -22.29 -2.64 -30.59
C TYR A 103 -21.66 -3.63 -29.59
N LEU A 104 -22.29 -4.78 -29.30
CA LEU A 104 -21.75 -5.78 -28.38
C LEU A 104 -20.57 -6.55 -28.98
N ILE A 105 -20.49 -6.68 -30.30
CA ILE A 105 -19.44 -7.47 -30.96
C ILE A 105 -18.08 -6.74 -30.85
N PRO A 106 -17.92 -5.47 -31.27
CA PRO A 106 -16.67 -4.73 -31.08
C PRO A 106 -16.29 -4.58 -29.61
N LEU A 107 -17.29 -4.44 -28.73
CA LEU A 107 -17.06 -4.29 -27.29
C LEU A 107 -16.50 -5.57 -26.67
N THR A 108 -16.97 -6.74 -27.12
CA THR A 108 -16.44 -8.03 -26.71
C THR A 108 -14.96 -8.17 -27.11
N PHE A 109 -14.62 -7.81 -28.34
CA PHE A 109 -13.22 -7.81 -28.80
C PHE A 109 -12.35 -6.80 -28.02
N LEU A 110 -12.88 -5.62 -27.73
CA LEU A 110 -12.17 -4.59 -26.95
C LEU A 110 -11.79 -5.11 -25.55
N PHE A 111 -12.76 -5.63 -24.80
CA PHE A 111 -12.51 -6.18 -23.46
C PHE A 111 -11.66 -7.46 -23.50
N GLY A 112 -11.84 -8.29 -24.52
CA GLY A 112 -11.01 -9.48 -24.74
C GLY A 112 -9.54 -9.12 -24.96
N LEU A 113 -9.24 -8.15 -25.83
CA LEU A 113 -7.88 -7.67 -26.07
C LEU A 113 -7.27 -7.03 -24.82
N LEU A 114 -8.04 -6.22 -24.09
CA LEU A 114 -7.60 -5.65 -22.81
C LEU A 114 -7.23 -6.75 -21.80
N SER A 115 -8.06 -7.79 -21.68
CA SER A 115 -7.79 -8.95 -20.82
C SER A 115 -6.46 -9.63 -21.20
N ILE A 116 -6.19 -9.84 -22.49
CA ILE A 116 -4.92 -10.41 -22.96
C ILE A 116 -3.74 -9.51 -22.59
N VAL A 117 -3.85 -8.19 -22.77
CA VAL A 117 -2.80 -7.23 -22.39
C VAL A 117 -2.48 -7.31 -20.90
N PHE A 118 -3.51 -7.34 -20.03
CA PHE A 118 -3.31 -7.48 -18.59
C PHE A 118 -2.70 -8.84 -18.21
N LEU A 119 -3.09 -9.92 -18.87
CA LEU A 119 -2.52 -11.25 -18.66
C LEU A 119 -1.03 -11.29 -19.04
N VAL A 120 -0.67 -10.72 -20.20
CA VAL A 120 0.72 -10.62 -20.66
C VAL A 120 1.54 -9.76 -19.69
N ALA A 121 1.01 -8.62 -19.25
CA ALA A 121 1.68 -7.75 -18.27
C ALA A 121 1.91 -8.46 -16.93
N LEU A 122 0.93 -9.23 -16.45
CA LEU A 122 1.04 -10.06 -15.26
C LEU A 122 2.13 -11.11 -15.44
N PHE A 123 2.12 -11.84 -16.57
CA PHE A 123 3.12 -12.86 -16.87
C PHE A 123 4.54 -12.28 -16.90
N ILE A 124 4.76 -11.16 -17.59
CA ILE A 124 6.05 -10.46 -17.62
C ILE A 124 6.48 -10.07 -16.21
N THR A 125 5.56 -9.53 -15.41
CA THR A 125 5.87 -9.10 -14.03
C THR A 125 6.28 -10.28 -13.15
N LEU A 126 5.56 -11.42 -13.25
CA LEU A 126 5.91 -12.65 -12.55
C LEU A 126 7.24 -13.22 -13.03
N LEU A 127 7.50 -13.20 -14.34
CA LEU A 127 8.73 -13.69 -14.94
C LEU A 127 9.95 -12.86 -14.51
N VAL A 128 9.86 -11.53 -14.55
CA VAL A 128 10.91 -10.63 -14.06
C VAL A 128 11.16 -10.87 -12.56
N ARG A 129 10.10 -11.04 -11.76
CA ARG A 129 10.22 -11.38 -10.34
C ARG A 129 10.94 -12.71 -10.15
N HIS A 130 10.56 -13.74 -10.89
CA HIS A 130 11.16 -15.08 -10.79
C HIS A 130 12.62 -15.09 -11.25
N LEU A 131 12.96 -14.40 -12.35
CA LEU A 131 14.34 -14.24 -12.82
C LEU A 131 15.20 -13.47 -11.81
N LYS A 132 14.65 -12.41 -11.20
CA LYS A 132 15.36 -11.63 -10.18
C LYS A 132 15.68 -12.49 -8.95
N ILE A 133 14.72 -13.30 -8.48
CA ILE A 133 14.94 -14.25 -7.37
C ILE A 133 15.98 -15.30 -7.75
N ARG A 134 15.87 -15.90 -8.94
CA ARG A 134 16.86 -16.89 -9.42
C ARG A 134 18.28 -16.31 -9.50
N ARG A 135 18.46 -15.06 -9.95
CA ARG A 135 19.79 -14.41 -9.99
C ARG A 135 20.37 -14.21 -8.59
N LEU A 136 19.55 -13.85 -7.61
CA LEU A 136 20.02 -13.69 -6.22
C LEU A 136 20.48 -15.01 -5.62
N LEU A 137 19.76 -16.10 -5.88
CA LEU A 137 20.14 -17.44 -5.41
C LEU A 137 21.41 -18.00 -6.08
N LYS A 138 21.73 -17.57 -7.31
CA LYS A 138 22.94 -18.01 -8.02
C LYS A 138 24.21 -17.26 -7.57
N ASN A 139 24.06 -16.12 -6.89
CA ASN A 139 25.15 -15.26 -6.42
C ASN A 139 25.50 -15.45 -4.93
N ILE A 140 24.85 -16.41 -4.25
CA ILE A 140 25.14 -16.87 -2.89
C ILE A 140 25.84 -18.22 -3.00
#